data_AF-A0A2V7DKH0-F1
#
_entry.id   AF-A0A2V7DKH0-F1
#
_cell.length_a   1.000
_cell.length_b   1.000
_cell.length_c   1.000
_cell.angle_alpha   90.00
_cell.angle_beta   90.00
_cell.angle_gamma   90.00
#
_symmetry.space_group_name_H-M   'P 1'
#
loop_
_entity.id
_entity.type
_entity.pdbx_description
1 polymer ?
#
loop_
_entity_poly.entity_id
_entity_poly.type
_entity_poly.pdbx_seq_one_letter_code
_entity_poly.pdbx_strand_id
1 'polypeptide(L)'
;MDSSDSFGSWRRLHDSDQFAVTFKRLLFAGANTPTALYGPFIPGQHVGLETVQAVLTVHASADGDTLAGPFTVRFANLGGQVVFAGSGTISAKRIKIEPLATR
;
A
#
# COMPACT_ATOMS: atom_id res chain seq x y z
N MET A 1 17.12 -4.35 -4.34
CA MET A 1 15.68 -4.53 -4.04
C MET A 1 15.31 -3.39 -3.13
N ASP A 2 14.40 -2.52 -3.56
CA ASP A 2 14.09 -1.30 -2.82
C ASP A 2 13.18 -1.66 -1.63
N SER A 3 13.73 -1.72 -0.42
CA SER A 3 12.94 -1.87 0.81
C SER A 3 12.44 -0.50 1.24
N SER A 4 11.16 -0.41 1.60
CA SER A 4 10.59 0.80 2.20
C SER A 4 9.66 0.43 3.34
N ASP A 5 9.73 1.25 4.38
CA ASP A 5 8.71 1.31 5.42
C ASP A 5 7.36 1.70 4.79
N SER A 6 6.31 1.02 5.22
CA SER A 6 4.94 1.28 4.78
C SER A 6 4.10 1.62 6.00
N PHE A 7 3.26 2.64 5.87
CA PHE A 7 2.35 3.09 6.92
C PHE A 7 1.00 3.46 6.33
N GLY A 8 -0.02 3.59 7.16
CA GLY A 8 -1.37 3.77 6.65
C GLY A 8 -2.41 3.97 7.71
N SER A 9 -3.66 4.05 7.27
CA SER A 9 -4.81 4.12 8.16
C SER A 9 -5.97 3.32 7.58
N TRP A 10 -6.79 2.79 8.49
CA TRP A 10 -8.00 2.07 8.19
C TRP A 10 -9.13 2.75 8.93
N ARG A 11 -10.22 3.04 8.23
CA ARG A 11 -11.42 3.62 8.81
C ARG A 11 -12.63 2.83 8.36
N ARG A 12 -13.35 2.22 9.31
CA ARG A 12 -14.63 1.57 9.02
C ARG A 12 -15.61 2.61 8.48
N LEU A 13 -16.33 2.26 7.42
CA LEU A 13 -17.34 3.09 6.78
C LEU A 13 -18.70 2.74 7.37
N HIS A 14 -19.25 3.63 8.19
CA HIS A 14 -20.54 3.43 8.87
C HIS A 14 -20.60 2.10 9.64
N ASP A 15 -21.80 1.56 9.84
CA ASP A 15 -22.04 0.22 10.39
C ASP A 15 -22.01 -0.83 9.28
N SER A 16 -20.91 -0.88 8.51
CA SER A 16 -20.72 -1.86 7.44
C SER A 16 -19.40 -2.61 7.58
N ASP A 17 -19.24 -3.67 6.79
CA ASP A 17 -17.98 -4.40 6.63
C ASP A 17 -17.02 -3.75 5.63
N GLN A 18 -17.28 -2.49 5.25
CA GLN A 18 -16.40 -1.72 4.37
C GLN A 18 -15.44 -0.83 5.15
N PHE A 19 -14.23 -0.71 4.64
CA PHE A 19 -13.16 0.10 5.21
C PHE A 19 -12.55 0.99 4.14
N ALA A 20 -12.46 2.29 4.41
CA ALA A 20 -11.58 3.17 3.69
C ALA A 20 -10.15 2.97 4.19
N VAL A 21 -9.25 2.64 3.29
CA VAL A 21 -7.86 2.31 3.61
C VAL A 21 -6.93 3.24 2.85
N THR A 22 -5.92 3.75 3.54
CA THR A 22 -4.79 4.43 2.93
C THR A 22 -3.53 3.66 3.26
N PHE A 23 -2.73 3.33 2.25
CA PHE A 23 -1.35 2.89 2.43
C PHE A 23 -0.41 3.90 1.79
N LYS A 24 0.72 4.13 2.44
CA LYS A 24 1.77 5.01 2.01
C LYS A 24 3.08 4.26 2.11
N ARG A 25 3.91 4.40 1.08
CA ARG A 25 5.24 3.80 1.01
C ARG A 25 6.22 4.86 0.52
N LEU A 26 7.32 5.01 1.24
CA LEU A 26 8.42 5.87 0.80
C LEU A 26 9.11 5.23 -0.40
N LEU A 27 9.49 6.04 -1.38
CA LEU A 27 10.21 5.56 -2.56
C LEU A 27 11.67 5.94 -2.41
N PHE A 28 12.55 4.95 -2.44
CA PHE A 28 14.00 5.14 -2.40
C PHE A 28 14.60 4.77 -3.74
N ALA A 29 15.52 5.58 -4.23
CA ALA A 29 16.14 5.36 -5.53
C ALA A 29 17.14 4.20 -5.48
N GLY A 30 16.97 3.22 -6.35
CA GLY A 30 17.99 2.22 -6.65
C GLY A 30 19.00 2.74 -7.68
N ALA A 31 20.04 1.95 -7.94
CA ALA A 31 21.06 2.29 -8.95
C ALA A 31 20.48 2.51 -10.36
N ASN A 32 19.33 1.91 -10.66
CA ASN A 32 18.67 1.96 -11.98
C ASN A 32 17.40 2.81 -11.99
N THR A 33 17.13 3.60 -10.95
CA THR A 33 15.94 4.46 -10.92
C THR A 33 16.03 5.52 -12.04
N PRO A 34 14.95 5.80 -12.80
CA PRO A 34 15.01 6.82 -13.85
C PRO A 34 15.11 8.24 -13.27
N THR A 35 16.22 8.92 -13.54
CA THR A 35 16.41 10.33 -13.15
C THR A 35 15.44 11.28 -13.87
N ALA A 36 14.92 10.89 -15.03
CA ALA A 36 13.91 11.67 -15.76
C ALA A 36 12.60 11.86 -14.97
N LEU A 37 12.27 10.95 -14.05
CA LEU A 37 11.04 11.00 -13.25
C LEU A 37 11.27 11.64 -11.88
N TYR A 38 12.44 11.38 -11.28
CA TYR A 38 12.73 11.71 -9.89
C TYR A 38 13.79 12.80 -9.69
N GLY A 39 14.41 13.28 -10.78
CA GLY A 39 15.55 14.18 -10.75
C GLY A 39 16.87 13.46 -10.43
N PRO A 40 17.98 14.21 -10.29
CA PRO A 40 19.25 13.67 -9.81
C PRO A 40 19.16 13.20 -8.36
N PHE A 41 19.77 12.07 -8.04
CA PHE A 41 19.82 11.50 -6.69
C PHE A 41 21.08 10.64 -6.51
N ILE A 42 21.38 10.26 -5.27
CA ILE A 42 22.28 9.14 -4.97
C ILE A 42 21.48 7.87 -4.66
N PRO A 43 21.99 6.68 -4.97
CA PRO A 43 21.32 5.43 -4.59
C PRO A 43 21.05 5.36 -3.08
N GLY A 44 19.86 4.91 -2.71
CA GLY A 44 19.36 4.88 -1.34
C GLY A 44 18.70 6.19 -0.87
N GLN A 45 18.71 7.26 -1.69
CA GLN A 45 18.03 8.50 -1.35
C GLN A 45 16.51 8.34 -1.47
N HIS A 46 15.76 8.91 -0.53
CA HIS A 46 14.30 9.06 -0.64
C HIS A 46 13.98 10.04 -1.79
N VAL A 47 13.15 9.60 -2.74
CA VAL A 47 12.84 10.33 -3.98
C VAL A 47 11.35 10.57 -4.20
N GLY A 48 10.48 10.01 -3.36
CA GLY A 48 9.05 10.20 -3.53
C GLY A 48 8.19 9.36 -2.61
N LEU A 49 6.88 9.41 -2.85
CA LEU A 49 5.88 8.71 -2.06
C LEU A 49 4.90 7.99 -2.99
N GLU A 50 4.71 6.70 -2.75
CA GLU A 50 3.56 5.95 -3.22
C GLU A 50 2.41 6.11 -2.23
N THR A 51 1.22 6.42 -2.75
CA THR A 51 -0.04 6.45 -1.98
C THR A 51 -1.05 5.55 -2.66
N VAL A 52 -1.55 4.57 -1.91
CA VAL A 52 -2.68 3.72 -2.28
C VAL A 52 -3.89 4.13 -1.45
N GLN A 53 -5.03 4.31 -2.10
CA GLN A 53 -6.32 4.52 -1.45
C GLN A 53 -7.29 3.44 -1.92
N ALA A 54 -8.00 2.82 -1.00
CA ALA A 54 -8.91 1.72 -1.31
C ALA A 54 -10.19 1.79 -0.47
N VAL A 55 -11.25 1.18 -1.01
CA VAL A 55 -12.45 0.82 -0.24
C VAL A 55 -12.55 -0.69 -0.26
N LEU A 56 -12.32 -1.31 0.90
CA LEU A 56 -12.21 -2.77 1.02
C LEU A 56 -13.40 -3.31 1.81
N THR A 57 -14.06 -4.32 1.27
CA THR A 57 -15.09 -5.08 1.98
C THR A 57 -14.44 -6.30 2.62
N VAL A 58 -14.71 -6.52 3.90
CA VAL A 58 -14.26 -7.70 4.65
C VAL A 58 -15.38 -8.74 4.63
N HIS A 59 -15.06 -9.97 4.22
CA HIS A 59 -15.96 -11.11 4.35
C HIS A 59 -15.37 -12.09 5.35
N ALA A 60 -15.99 -12.18 6.52
CA ALA A 60 -15.62 -13.15 7.54
C ALA A 60 -16.02 -14.57 7.08
N SER A 61 -15.12 -15.54 7.26
CA SER A 61 -15.40 -16.94 6.98
C SER A 61 -14.71 -17.85 8.00
N ALA A 62 -15.20 -19.09 8.12
CA ALA A 62 -14.60 -20.09 9.02
C ALA A 62 -13.11 -20.34 8.69
N ASP A 63 -12.71 -20.18 7.43
CA ASP A 63 -11.36 -20.44 6.92
C ASP A 63 -10.45 -19.20 6.91
N GLY A 64 -10.93 -18.09 7.48
CA GLY A 64 -10.23 -16.81 7.54
C GLY A 64 -10.92 -15.70 6.75
N ASP A 65 -10.75 -14.47 7.21
CA ASP A 65 -11.37 -13.30 6.59
C ASP A 65 -10.75 -13.01 5.22
N THR A 66 -11.57 -12.68 4.22
CA THR A 66 -11.09 -12.12 2.96
C THR A 66 -11.36 -10.62 2.92
N LEU A 67 -10.48 -9.89 2.25
CA LEU A 67 -10.62 -8.46 1.99
C LEU A 67 -10.51 -8.22 0.49
N ALA A 68 -11.49 -7.52 -0.08
CA ALA A 68 -11.50 -7.22 -1.51
C ALA A 68 -12.13 -5.86 -1.81
N GLY A 69 -11.68 -5.21 -2.88
CA GLY A 69 -12.30 -3.98 -3.34
C GLY A 69 -11.42 -3.17 -4.29
N PRO A 70 -11.96 -2.06 -4.83
CA PRO A 70 -11.22 -1.17 -5.71
C PRO A 70 -10.15 -0.39 -4.96
N PHE A 71 -9.06 -0.09 -5.67
CA PHE A 71 -8.02 0.82 -5.20
C PHE A 71 -7.54 1.74 -6.32
N THR A 72 -6.98 2.88 -5.91
CA THR A 72 -6.20 3.79 -6.74
C THR A 72 -4.80 3.90 -6.15
N VAL A 73 -3.80 4.03 -7.02
CA VAL A 73 -2.41 4.22 -6.63
C VAL A 73 -1.81 5.42 -7.34
N ARG A 74 -1.00 6.20 -6.62
CA ARG A 74 -0.30 7.38 -7.13
C ARG A 74 1.12 7.40 -6.60
N PHE A 75 2.09 7.60 -7.49
CA PHE A 75 3.49 7.82 -7.14
C PHE A 75 3.81 9.28 -7.42
N ALA A 76 4.25 10.01 -6.41
CA ALA A 76 4.68 11.40 -6.55
C ALA A 76 6.17 11.53 -6.21
N ASN A 77 6.91 12.30 -7.00
CA ASN A 77 8.27 12.70 -6.64
C ASN A 77 8.25 13.76 -5.51
N LEU A 78 9.42 14.12 -4.97
CA LEU A 78 9.52 15.11 -3.89
C LEU A 78 9.03 16.52 -4.28
N GLY A 79 8.99 16.84 -5.58
CA GLY A 79 8.39 18.08 -6.10
C GLY A 79 6.86 18.04 -6.15
N GLY A 80 6.22 16.93 -5.74
CA GLY A 80 4.78 16.74 -5.76
C GLY A 80 4.21 16.32 -7.11
N GLN A 81 5.04 16.15 -8.14
CA GLN A 81 4.60 15.75 -9.48
C GLN A 81 4.25 14.27 -9.51
N VAL A 82 3.13 13.92 -10.14
CA VAL A 82 2.74 12.53 -10.35
C VAL A 82 3.54 11.94 -11.49
N VAL A 83 4.31 10.90 -11.19
CA VAL A 83 5.15 10.20 -12.18
C VAL A 83 4.57 8.85 -12.59
N PHE A 84 3.66 8.31 -11.77
CA PHE A 84 2.90 7.11 -12.09
C PHE A 84 1.54 7.16 -11.39
N ALA A 85 0.49 6.66 -12.04
CA ALA A 85 -0.83 6.50 -11.45
C ALA A 85 -1.52 5.27 -12.04
N GLY A 86 -2.38 4.65 -11.25
CA GLY A 86 -3.13 3.48 -11.67
C GLY A 86 -4.34 3.22 -10.79
N SER A 87 -5.14 2.26 -11.20
CA SER A 87 -6.27 1.76 -10.42
C SER A 87 -6.48 0.29 -10.71
N GLY A 88 -7.21 -0.38 -9.82
CA GLY A 88 -7.52 -1.80 -9.98
C GLY A 88 -8.35 -2.32 -8.83
N THR A 89 -8.33 -3.64 -8.67
CA THR A 89 -8.98 -4.35 -7.56
C THR A 89 -7.96 -5.17 -6.80
N ILE A 90 -8.01 -5.12 -5.48
CA ILE A 90 -7.22 -6.00 -4.62
C ILE A 90 -8.10 -7.11 -4.07
N SER A 91 -7.51 -8.28 -3.85
CA SER A 91 -8.07 -9.38 -3.07
C SER A 91 -6.97 -9.98 -2.22
N ALA A 92 -7.20 -10.12 -0.92
CA ALA A 92 -6.29 -10.79 -0.01
C ALA A 92 -7.05 -11.61 1.02
N LYS A 93 -6.39 -12.65 1.54
CA LYS A 93 -6.90 -13.48 2.62
C LYS A 93 -6.05 -13.24 3.87
N ARG A 94 -6.70 -13.01 4.99
CA ARG A 94 -6.02 -12.89 6.28
C ARG A 94 -5.38 -14.22 6.63
N ILE A 95 -4.08 -14.18 6.94
CA ILE A 95 -3.37 -15.35 7.48
C ILE A 95 -3.86 -15.55 8.91
N LYS A 96 -4.43 -16.72 9.22
CA LYS A 96 -4.70 -17.12 10.60
C LYS A 96 -3.36 -17.30 11.32
N ILE A 97 -3.13 -16.53 12.37
CA ILE A 97 -2.04 -16.80 13.31
C ILE A 97 -2.61 -17.78 14.33
N GLU A 98 -2.17 -19.03 14.28
CA GLU A 98 -2.47 -19.99 15.35
C GLU A 98 -1.63 -19.59 16.58
N PRO A 99 -2.22 -19.52 17.79
CA PRO A 99 -1.44 -19.34 19.00
C PRO A 99 -0.40 -20.45 19.10
N LEU A 100 0.85 -20.10 19.42
CA LEU A 100 1.84 -21.09 19.84
C LEU A 100 1.22 -21.89 21.00
N ALA A 101 1.00 -23.18 20.79
CA ALA A 101 0.42 -24.05 21.79
C ALA A 101 1.23 -23.95 23.09
N THR A 102 0.64 -23.35 24.13
CA THR A 102 1.18 -23.41 25.49
C THR A 102 1.10 -24.86 25.94
N ARG A 103 2.25 -25.53 26.02
CA ARG A 103 2.39 -26.82 26.72
C ARG A 103 2.42 -26.60 28.23
#